data_AF-A0AAX4JZJ8-F1
#
_entry.id   AF-A0AAX4JZJ8-F1
#
_cell.length_a   1.000
_cell.length_b   1.000
_cell.length_c   1.000
_cell.angle_alpha   90.00
_cell.angle_beta   90.00
_cell.angle_gamma   90.00
#
_symmetry.space_group_name_H-M   'P 1'
#
loop_
_entity.id
_entity.type
_entity.pdbx_description
1 polymer ?
#
loop_
_entity_poly.entity_id
_entity_poly.type
_entity_poly.pdbx_seq_one_letter_code
_entity_poly.pdbx_strand_id
1 'polypeptide(L)'
;MSTTIAETLPSLQQATATLQLSGGKEEVEHTKKKVNTASPEDYRYKRFLPTFDTETKYPPLTPFEHKDPGLEALMHDNPREFLGGATAINALSPNFGSEIEGVQLHKLDAKGKSQLALYVAQRGVVVFRDQDFIDQSPDWQLNEWGKTFGRLHIHPTSGAPAEYPEFYLVYKDGAPTKKGVFDGYNPNKLSNTGWHSDVTYEQGLHAGPGGGGTTCEKS
;
A
#
# COMPACT_ATOMS: atom_id res chain seq x y z
N MET A 1 -35.38 -70.48 -31.47
CA MET A 1 -35.32 -69.16 -32.13
C MET A 1 -35.50 -68.10 -31.05
N SER A 2 -34.42 -67.55 -30.53
CA SER A 2 -34.47 -66.46 -29.54
C SER A 2 -33.52 -65.38 -30.05
N THR A 3 -34.10 -64.23 -30.38
CA THR A 3 -33.44 -63.11 -31.04
C THR A 3 -32.82 -62.21 -29.98
N THR A 4 -31.50 -62.06 -29.97
CA THR A 4 -30.81 -61.07 -29.14
C THR A 4 -30.58 -59.81 -29.97
N ILE A 5 -31.20 -58.71 -29.55
CA ILE A 5 -31.01 -57.38 -30.14
C ILE A 5 -29.84 -56.73 -29.41
N ALA A 6 -28.84 -56.27 -30.15
CA ALA A 6 -27.78 -55.41 -29.62
C ALA A 6 -28.27 -53.95 -29.68
N GLU A 7 -28.48 -53.33 -28.52
CA GLU A 7 -28.71 -51.89 -28.43
C GLU A 7 -27.37 -51.15 -28.58
N THR A 8 -27.27 -50.32 -29.61
CA THR A 8 -26.19 -49.35 -29.78
C THR A 8 -26.49 -48.12 -28.93
N LEU A 9 -25.59 -47.83 -27.98
CA LEU A 9 -25.64 -46.57 -27.23
C LEU A 9 -25.40 -45.39 -28.19
N PRO A 10 -26.19 -44.30 -28.10
CA PRO A 10 -25.94 -43.11 -28.89
C PRO A 10 -24.58 -42.52 -28.49
N SER A 11 -23.81 -42.09 -29.49
CA SER A 11 -22.54 -41.42 -29.26
C SER A 11 -22.76 -40.17 -28.41
N LEU A 12 -21.92 -39.99 -27.39
CA LEU A 12 -21.82 -38.72 -26.68
C LEU A 12 -21.36 -37.68 -27.71
N GLN A 13 -22.30 -36.93 -28.29
CA GLN A 13 -22.00 -35.67 -28.93
C GLN A 13 -21.43 -34.77 -27.85
N GLN A 14 -20.10 -34.66 -27.86
CA GLN A 14 -19.34 -33.72 -27.07
C GLN A 14 -19.92 -32.33 -27.40
N ALA A 15 -20.72 -31.80 -26.48
CA ALA A 15 -21.25 -30.45 -26.60
C ALA A 15 -20.05 -29.50 -26.57
N THR A 16 -19.56 -29.11 -27.74
CA THR A 16 -18.62 -28.02 -27.88
C THR A 16 -19.36 -26.76 -27.47
N ALA A 17 -19.08 -26.28 -26.26
CA ALA A 17 -19.57 -25.00 -25.80
C ALA A 17 -19.08 -23.92 -26.75
N THR A 18 -19.99 -23.36 -27.55
CA THR A 18 -19.69 -22.22 -28.41
C THR A 18 -19.48 -21.00 -27.53
N LEU A 19 -18.23 -20.55 -27.40
CA LEU A 19 -17.88 -19.31 -26.72
C LEU A 19 -18.43 -18.14 -27.55
N GLN A 20 -19.51 -17.52 -27.10
CA GLN A 20 -20.01 -16.25 -27.64
C GLN A 20 -19.16 -15.12 -27.04
N LEU A 21 -18.28 -14.52 -27.84
CA LEU A 21 -17.55 -13.32 -27.44
C LEU A 21 -18.54 -12.13 -27.48
N SER A 22 -19.12 -11.77 -26.34
CA SER A 22 -19.90 -10.52 -26.22
C SER A 22 -18.93 -9.34 -26.10
N GLY A 23 -18.24 -9.03 -27.20
CA GLY A 23 -17.49 -7.78 -27.35
C GLY A 23 -18.44 -6.62 -27.59
N GLY A 24 -19.19 -6.23 -26.55
CA GLY A 24 -19.87 -4.95 -26.55
C GLY A 24 -18.82 -3.86 -26.55
N LYS A 25 -18.82 -2.98 -27.56
CA LYS A 25 -18.09 -1.72 -27.50
C LYS A 25 -18.76 -0.87 -26.41
N GLU A 26 -18.27 -0.97 -25.18
CA GLU A 26 -18.48 0.12 -24.22
C GLU A 26 -17.69 1.32 -24.76
N GLU A 27 -18.41 2.31 -25.29
CA GLU A 27 -17.88 3.66 -25.38
C GLU A 27 -17.59 4.11 -23.95
N VAL A 28 -16.33 4.04 -23.55
CA VAL A 28 -15.86 4.59 -22.28
C VAL A 28 -15.86 6.11 -22.46
N GLU A 29 -16.93 6.75 -22.00
CA GLU A 29 -17.03 8.20 -21.90
C GLU A 29 -15.91 8.70 -20.95
N HIS A 30 -14.82 9.25 -21.51
CA HIS A 30 -13.61 9.64 -20.77
C HIS A 30 -13.75 10.95 -19.96
N THR A 31 -14.96 11.48 -19.75
CA THR A 31 -15.17 12.86 -19.27
C THR A 31 -15.74 13.01 -17.87
N LYS A 32 -15.71 11.97 -17.02
CA LYS A 32 -16.04 12.13 -15.60
C LYS A 32 -14.90 11.64 -14.72
N LYS A 33 -14.28 12.55 -13.95
CA LYS A 33 -13.44 12.21 -12.80
C LYS A 33 -14.20 11.16 -11.99
N LYS A 34 -13.75 9.91 -12.00
CA LYS A 34 -14.34 8.83 -11.20
C LYS A 34 -13.98 9.08 -9.74
N VAL A 35 -14.74 9.96 -9.09
CA VAL A 35 -14.87 9.95 -7.63
C VAL A 35 -15.69 8.70 -7.32
N ASN A 36 -15.11 7.76 -6.58
CA ASN A 36 -15.81 6.52 -6.22
C ASN A 36 -17.16 6.88 -5.56
N THR A 37 -18.25 6.44 -6.18
CA THR A 37 -19.60 6.61 -5.67
C THR A 37 -19.84 5.63 -4.52
N ALA A 38 -20.35 6.17 -3.41
CA ALA A 38 -20.94 5.48 -2.25
C ALA A 38 -19.99 5.07 -1.10
N SER A 39 -19.35 6.07 -0.48
CA SER A 39 -19.24 6.04 0.98
C SER A 39 -20.51 6.68 1.59
N PRO A 40 -20.97 6.24 2.77
CA PRO A 40 -22.07 6.91 3.49
C PRO A 40 -21.83 8.42 3.59
N GLU A 41 -22.89 9.24 3.59
CA GLU A 41 -22.72 10.70 3.67
C GLU A 41 -21.97 11.15 4.94
N ASP A 42 -22.10 10.37 6.01
CA ASP A 42 -21.45 10.53 7.32
C ASP A 42 -20.10 9.80 7.44
N TYR A 43 -19.49 9.36 6.33
CA TYR A 43 -18.18 8.72 6.38
C TYR A 43 -17.12 9.68 6.92
N ARG A 44 -16.66 9.41 8.15
CA ARG A 44 -15.70 10.22 8.92
C ARG A 44 -14.45 10.64 8.13
N TYR A 45 -13.99 9.79 7.22
CA TYR A 45 -12.76 9.99 6.45
C TYR A 45 -13.00 10.32 4.98
N LYS A 46 -14.14 10.96 4.65
CA LYS A 46 -14.50 11.35 3.27
C LYS A 46 -13.41 12.13 2.53
N ARG A 47 -12.64 12.95 3.25
CA ARG A 47 -11.50 13.70 2.70
C ARG A 47 -10.37 12.83 2.14
N PHE A 48 -10.25 11.58 2.62
CA PHE A 48 -9.24 10.62 2.19
C PHE A 48 -9.75 9.65 1.13
N LEU A 49 -10.94 9.88 0.55
CA LEU A 49 -11.43 9.01 -0.51
C LEU A 49 -10.54 9.13 -1.75
N PRO A 50 -10.21 7.98 -2.39
CA PRO A 50 -9.33 7.98 -3.54
C PRO A 50 -9.99 8.68 -4.72
N THR A 51 -9.20 9.51 -5.37
CA THR A 51 -9.50 10.09 -6.69
C THR A 51 -8.44 9.62 -7.68
N PHE A 52 -8.84 9.49 -8.95
CA PHE A 52 -7.97 9.08 -10.04
C PHE A 52 -7.80 10.25 -11.01
N ASP A 53 -6.66 10.92 -10.92
CA ASP A 53 -6.29 12.02 -11.81
C ASP A 53 -5.42 11.51 -12.96
N THR A 54 -5.88 11.69 -14.20
CA THR A 54 -5.16 11.29 -15.41
C THR A 54 -4.31 12.42 -16.01
N GLU A 55 -4.58 13.66 -15.61
CA GLU A 55 -4.03 14.86 -16.23
C GLU A 55 -2.73 15.30 -15.58
N THR A 56 -2.67 15.24 -14.24
CA THR A 56 -1.48 15.69 -13.50
C THR A 56 -0.26 14.82 -13.86
N LYS A 57 0.83 15.49 -14.26
CA LYS A 57 2.14 14.90 -14.50
C LYS A 57 3.16 15.53 -13.57
N TYR A 58 3.93 14.69 -12.88
CA TYR A 58 5.02 15.13 -12.02
C TYR A 58 6.34 15.17 -12.82
N PRO A 59 7.28 16.04 -12.43
CA PRO A 59 8.62 16.03 -13.02
C PRO A 59 9.32 14.69 -12.75
N PRO A 60 10.32 14.32 -13.58
CA PRO A 60 11.14 13.13 -13.33
C PRO A 60 11.75 13.15 -11.93
N LEU A 61 11.90 11.97 -11.33
CA LEU A 61 12.57 11.82 -10.05
C LEU A 61 14.03 12.27 -10.16
N THR A 62 14.44 13.07 -9.19
CA THR A 62 15.85 13.43 -8.99
C THR A 62 16.42 12.59 -7.84
N PRO A 63 17.70 12.19 -7.92
CA PRO A 63 18.39 11.61 -6.78
C PRO A 63 18.30 12.55 -5.58
N PHE A 64 18.16 11.97 -4.39
CA PHE A 64 18.22 12.72 -3.14
C PHE A 64 19.07 11.95 -2.12
N GLU A 65 19.63 12.69 -1.17
CA GLU A 65 20.33 12.12 -0.03
C GLU A 65 19.33 11.93 1.11
N HIS A 66 19.22 10.70 1.62
CA HIS A 66 18.38 10.40 2.76
C HIS A 66 19.19 10.59 4.05
N LYS A 67 18.72 11.50 4.91
CA LYS A 67 19.25 11.65 6.28
C LYS A 67 18.34 10.86 7.23
N ASP A 68 18.83 9.74 7.75
CA ASP A 68 18.11 8.93 8.73
C ASP A 68 18.04 9.66 10.09
N PRO A 69 16.84 10.04 10.58
CA PRO A 69 16.70 10.66 11.90
C PRO A 69 17.12 9.73 13.04
N GLY A 70 17.11 8.41 12.85
CA GLY A 70 17.53 7.43 13.85
C GLY A 70 19.00 7.55 14.25
N LEU A 71 19.86 8.11 13.38
CA LEU A 71 21.26 8.38 13.71
C LEU A 71 21.41 9.40 14.83
N GLU A 72 20.50 10.37 14.94
CA GLU A 72 20.53 11.36 16.02
C GLU A 72 20.28 10.70 17.38
N ALA A 73 19.41 9.69 17.42
CA ALA A 73 19.09 8.98 18.64
C ALA A 73 20.25 8.14 19.21
N LEU A 74 21.26 7.80 18.41
CA LEU A 74 22.47 7.12 18.90
C LEU A 74 23.28 7.99 19.86
N MET A 75 23.12 9.31 19.81
CA MET A 75 23.79 10.26 20.70
C MET A 75 23.00 10.54 21.99
N HIS A 76 21.78 10.01 22.11
CA HIS A 76 20.95 10.21 23.30
C HIS A 76 21.40 9.29 24.45
N ASP A 77 21.46 9.83 25.67
CA ASP A 77 21.77 9.05 26.88
C ASP A 77 20.83 7.83 27.04
N ASN A 78 19.55 8.03 26.71
CA ASN A 78 18.56 6.96 26.62
C ASN A 78 17.86 6.99 25.25
N PRO A 79 18.25 6.12 24.29
CA PRO A 79 17.65 6.07 22.95
C PRO A 79 16.24 5.45 22.92
N ARG A 80 15.68 5.07 24.07
CA ARG A 80 14.35 4.44 24.19
C ARG A 80 13.43 5.18 25.16
N GLU A 81 13.75 6.43 25.48
CA GLU A 81 12.99 7.25 26.43
C GLU A 81 11.52 7.42 26.04
N PHE A 82 11.21 7.50 24.74
CA PHE A 82 9.83 7.58 24.25
C PHE A 82 8.94 6.39 24.68
N LEU A 83 9.53 5.25 25.05
CA LEU A 83 8.80 4.09 25.57
C LEU A 83 8.44 4.23 27.05
N GLY A 84 8.89 5.28 27.74
CA GLY A 84 8.64 5.48 29.17
C GLY A 84 7.16 5.60 29.54
N GLY A 85 6.31 6.03 28.59
CA GLY A 85 4.85 6.06 28.75
C GLY A 85 4.12 4.80 28.29
N ALA A 86 4.83 3.77 27.82
CA ALA A 86 4.19 2.55 27.33
C ALA A 86 3.59 1.73 28.48
N THR A 87 2.35 1.27 28.28
CA THR A 87 1.67 0.38 29.24
C THR A 87 2.04 -1.07 29.01
N ALA A 88 2.32 -1.45 27.76
CA ALA A 88 2.79 -2.77 27.38
C ALA A 88 3.72 -2.70 26.17
N ILE A 89 4.71 -3.59 26.14
CA ILE A 89 5.63 -3.77 25.01
C ILE A 89 5.80 -5.27 24.79
N ASN A 90 5.23 -5.79 23.71
CA ASN A 90 5.27 -7.19 23.35
C ASN A 90 6.15 -7.41 22.13
N ALA A 91 7.04 -8.40 22.18
CA ALA A 91 7.80 -8.80 21.00
C ALA A 91 6.92 -9.67 20.08
N LEU A 92 6.77 -9.29 18.80
CA LEU A 92 6.04 -10.12 17.82
C LEU A 92 6.83 -11.39 17.49
N SER A 93 8.15 -11.27 17.42
CA SER A 93 9.09 -12.39 17.41
C SER A 93 10.36 -11.99 18.19
N PRO A 94 11.22 -12.96 18.56
CA PRO A 94 12.41 -12.66 19.37
C PRO A 94 13.27 -11.54 18.78
N ASN A 95 13.55 -11.60 17.47
CA ASN A 95 14.51 -10.70 16.82
C ASN A 95 13.86 -9.67 15.89
N PHE A 96 12.55 -9.74 15.65
CA PHE A 96 11.86 -8.89 14.69
C PHE A 96 10.44 -8.58 15.15
N GLY A 97 10.07 -7.31 15.08
CA GLY A 97 8.72 -6.86 15.38
C GLY A 97 8.48 -6.56 16.85
N SER A 98 7.84 -5.42 17.12
CA SER A 98 7.33 -5.08 18.44
C SER A 98 5.91 -4.52 18.34
N GLU A 99 5.10 -4.77 19.35
CA GLU A 99 3.79 -4.18 19.57
C GLU A 99 3.85 -3.35 20.85
N ILE A 100 3.34 -2.12 20.79
CA ILE A 100 3.41 -1.13 21.86
C ILE A 100 2.01 -0.59 22.15
N GLU A 101 1.69 -0.51 23.44
CA GLU A 101 0.47 0.11 23.96
C GLU A 101 0.81 1.31 24.84
N GLY A 102 -0.09 2.28 24.95
CA GLY A 102 0.04 3.43 25.87
C GLY A 102 0.84 4.62 25.33
N VAL A 103 1.51 4.49 24.18
CA VAL A 103 2.23 5.59 23.52
C VAL A 103 1.41 6.14 22.35
N GLN A 104 1.12 7.45 22.34
CA GLN A 104 0.48 8.12 21.20
C GLN A 104 1.53 8.79 20.31
N LEU A 105 1.60 8.37 19.05
CA LEU A 105 2.61 8.84 18.11
C LEU A 105 2.52 10.35 17.85
N HIS A 106 1.32 10.92 17.88
CA HIS A 106 1.15 12.36 17.63
C HIS A 106 1.72 13.25 18.74
N LYS A 107 1.98 12.68 19.92
CA LYS A 107 2.54 13.39 21.08
C LYS A 107 4.06 13.36 21.13
N LEU A 108 4.71 12.60 20.24
CA LEU A 108 6.16 12.54 20.20
C LEU A 108 6.73 13.87 19.71
N ASP A 109 7.71 14.39 20.43
CA ASP A 109 8.54 15.51 20.00
C ASP A 109 9.62 15.03 19.00
N ALA A 110 10.46 15.95 18.53
CA ALA A 110 11.53 15.62 17.58
C ALA A 110 12.49 14.54 18.14
N LYS A 111 12.80 14.60 19.44
CA LYS A 111 13.62 13.62 20.14
C LYS A 111 12.97 12.24 20.17
N GLY A 112 11.68 12.17 20.49
CA GLY A 112 10.91 10.93 20.50
C GLY A 112 10.78 10.31 19.10
N LYS A 113 10.61 11.13 18.06
CA LYS A 113 10.55 10.67 16.67
C LYS A 113 11.89 10.08 16.18
N SER A 114 13.03 10.68 16.53
CA SER A 114 14.34 10.10 16.20
C SER A 114 14.61 8.80 16.95
N GLN A 115 14.24 8.73 18.24
CA GLN A 115 14.31 7.49 19.01
C GLN A 115 13.41 6.40 18.41
N LEU A 116 12.21 6.75 17.95
CA LEU A 116 11.32 5.85 17.25
C LEU A 116 11.96 5.32 15.95
N ALA A 117 12.57 6.19 15.13
CA ALA A 117 13.24 5.78 13.90
C ALA A 117 14.33 4.73 14.18
N LEU A 118 15.18 4.97 15.18
CA LEU A 118 16.20 4.01 15.61
C LEU A 118 15.57 2.70 16.11
N TYR A 119 14.49 2.78 16.88
CA TYR A 119 13.81 1.59 17.39
C TYR A 119 13.19 0.75 16.26
N VAL A 120 12.59 1.39 15.25
CA VAL A 120 12.10 0.72 14.04
C VAL A 120 13.26 0.09 13.27
N ALA A 121 14.39 0.77 13.08
CA ALA A 121 15.55 0.20 12.42
C ALA A 121 16.09 -1.07 13.13
N GLN A 122 16.02 -1.11 14.47
CA GLN A 122 16.44 -2.26 15.26
C GLN A 122 15.43 -3.43 15.25
N ARG A 123 14.12 -3.15 15.14
CA ARG A 123 13.06 -4.16 15.24
C ARG A 123 12.46 -4.54 13.89
N GLY A 124 12.73 -3.78 12.84
CA GLY A 124 12.16 -3.92 11.49
C GLY A 124 10.71 -3.46 11.37
N VAL A 125 9.82 -3.93 12.24
CA VAL A 125 8.41 -3.47 12.29
C VAL A 125 8.00 -3.12 13.72
N VAL A 126 7.21 -2.07 13.88
CA VAL A 126 6.67 -1.65 15.17
C VAL A 126 5.21 -1.27 15.00
N VAL A 127 4.35 -1.85 15.83
CA VAL A 127 2.90 -1.64 15.83
C VAL A 127 2.51 -0.87 17.08
N PHE A 128 1.78 0.23 16.92
CA PHE A 128 1.22 1.00 18.02
C PHE A 128 -0.28 0.78 18.08
N ARG A 129 -0.81 0.39 19.24
CA ARG A 129 -2.24 0.17 19.46
C ARG A 129 -2.96 1.44 19.89
N ASP A 130 -4.27 1.46 19.67
CA ASP A 130 -5.19 2.51 20.13
C ASP A 130 -4.75 3.93 19.78
N GLN A 131 -4.31 4.13 18.54
CA GLN A 131 -3.86 5.42 18.04
C GLN A 131 -5.03 6.28 17.54
N ASP A 132 -5.00 7.57 17.86
CA ASP A 132 -5.81 8.61 17.21
C ASP A 132 -5.07 9.22 15.99
N PHE A 133 -4.10 8.51 15.43
CA PHE A 133 -3.20 9.00 14.40
C PHE A 133 -3.93 9.44 13.12
N ILE A 134 -4.91 8.65 12.67
CA ILE A 134 -5.71 8.95 11.47
C ILE A 134 -6.60 10.19 11.66
N ASP A 135 -6.92 10.53 12.92
CA ASP A 135 -7.75 11.68 13.27
C ASP A 135 -6.97 12.99 13.25
N GLN A 136 -5.64 12.94 13.27
CA GLN A 136 -4.79 14.12 13.15
C GLN A 136 -4.99 14.82 11.80
N SER A 137 -4.69 16.12 11.76
CA SER A 137 -4.82 16.88 10.50
C SER A 137 -3.88 16.33 9.41
N PRO A 138 -4.28 16.34 8.13
CA PRO A 138 -3.41 15.96 7.02
C PRO A 138 -2.09 16.74 7.00
N ASP A 139 -2.15 18.05 7.29
CA ASP A 139 -0.96 18.90 7.35
C ASP A 139 0.03 18.44 8.41
N TRP A 140 -0.45 18.04 9.59
CA TRP A 140 0.41 17.46 10.63
C TRP A 140 0.98 16.11 10.17
N GLN A 141 0.16 15.23 9.60
CA GLN A 141 0.59 13.90 9.14
C GLN A 141 1.67 14.00 8.04
N LEU A 142 1.57 14.98 7.14
CA LEU A 142 2.56 15.18 6.08
C LEU A 142 3.78 15.93 6.57
N ASN A 143 3.60 17.08 7.22
CA ASN A 143 4.70 18.00 7.51
C ASN A 143 5.41 17.70 8.83
N GLU A 144 4.66 17.38 9.89
CA GLU A 144 5.24 17.13 11.21
C GLU A 144 5.63 15.66 11.37
N TRP A 145 4.89 14.75 10.75
CA TRP A 145 5.17 13.32 10.82
C TRP A 145 5.97 12.83 9.61
N GLY A 146 5.39 12.83 8.42
CA GLY A 146 5.99 12.23 7.23
C GLY A 146 7.36 12.80 6.88
N LYS A 147 7.49 14.15 6.82
CA LYS A 147 8.77 14.82 6.52
C LYS A 147 9.87 14.56 7.54
N THR A 148 9.53 14.19 8.79
CA THR A 148 10.53 13.84 9.81
C THR A 148 11.35 12.61 9.40
N PHE A 149 10.72 11.65 8.72
CA PHE A 149 11.36 10.40 8.30
C PHE A 149 11.89 10.45 6.87
N GLY A 150 11.84 11.59 6.20
CA GLY A 150 12.41 11.78 4.87
C GLY A 150 11.48 12.50 3.91
N ARG A 151 11.88 12.55 2.64
CA ARG A 151 11.09 13.17 1.58
C ARG A 151 9.77 12.41 1.38
N LEU A 152 8.67 13.16 1.28
CA LEU A 152 7.36 12.60 0.92
C LEU A 152 7.38 12.13 -0.54
N HIS A 153 6.92 10.90 -0.75
CA HIS A 153 6.84 10.25 -2.04
C HIS A 153 5.38 10.20 -2.53
N ILE A 154 5.13 10.52 -3.80
CA ILE A 154 3.80 10.42 -4.43
C ILE A 154 3.76 9.10 -5.19
N HIS A 155 2.90 8.18 -4.77
CA HIS A 155 2.84 6.84 -5.36
C HIS A 155 2.28 6.88 -6.79
N PRO A 156 2.91 6.22 -7.78
CA PRO A 156 2.60 6.44 -9.20
C PRO A 156 1.36 5.70 -9.74
N THR A 157 0.88 4.64 -9.08
CA THR A 157 -0.10 3.69 -9.70
C THR A 157 -1.48 3.66 -9.07
N SER A 158 -1.69 4.30 -7.93
CA SER A 158 -2.93 4.23 -7.15
C SER A 158 -3.65 5.56 -7.09
N GLY A 159 -4.96 5.53 -6.83
CA GLY A 159 -5.69 6.74 -6.48
C GLY A 159 -5.18 7.34 -5.16
N ALA A 160 -5.24 8.67 -5.06
CA ALA A 160 -4.87 9.44 -3.88
C ALA A 160 -6.00 10.42 -3.52
N PRO A 161 -6.06 10.94 -2.28
CA PRO A 161 -6.96 12.03 -1.93
C PRO A 161 -6.72 13.24 -2.84
N ALA A 162 -7.80 13.89 -3.28
CA ALA A 162 -7.73 14.96 -4.28
C ALA A 162 -6.81 16.12 -3.90
N GLU A 163 -6.77 16.49 -2.62
CA GLU A 163 -6.00 17.61 -2.09
C GLU A 163 -4.62 17.19 -1.57
N TYR A 164 -4.39 15.88 -1.38
CA TYR A 164 -3.20 15.36 -0.71
C TYR A 164 -2.61 14.17 -1.47
N PRO A 165 -1.97 14.41 -2.62
CA PRO A 165 -1.42 13.35 -3.48
C PRO A 165 -0.32 12.51 -2.81
N GLU A 166 0.32 13.02 -1.76
CA GLU A 166 1.34 12.30 -0.99
C GLU A 166 0.78 11.13 -0.16
N PHE A 167 -0.53 11.09 0.08
CA PHE A 167 -1.14 9.92 0.74
C PHE A 167 -1.34 8.79 -0.27
N TYR A 168 -0.67 7.67 0.02
CA TYR A 168 -0.99 6.39 -0.58
C TYR A 168 -2.13 5.70 0.19
N LEU A 169 -3.15 5.24 -0.54
CA LEU A 169 -4.33 4.61 0.04
C LEU A 169 -4.38 3.12 -0.31
N VAL A 170 -4.44 2.28 0.72
CA VAL A 170 -4.94 0.91 0.59
C VAL A 170 -6.42 0.92 0.95
N TYR A 171 -7.27 1.19 -0.06
CA TYR A 171 -8.72 1.33 0.11
C TYR A 171 -9.48 0.24 -0.65
N LYS A 172 -10.41 -0.41 0.04
CA LYS A 172 -11.41 -1.32 -0.54
C LYS A 172 -12.79 -0.79 -0.20
N ASP A 173 -13.63 -0.57 -1.21
CA ASP A 173 -15.01 -0.17 -0.98
C ASP A 173 -15.84 -1.34 -0.43
N GLY A 174 -16.91 -1.02 0.29
CA GLY A 174 -17.85 -2.00 0.83
C GLY A 174 -18.89 -2.46 -0.19
N ALA A 175 -18.86 -1.94 -1.42
CA ALA A 175 -19.78 -2.33 -2.47
C ALA A 175 -19.50 -3.79 -2.87
N PRO A 176 -20.54 -4.63 -3.09
CA PRO A 176 -20.34 -5.97 -3.63
C PRO A 176 -19.66 -5.82 -5.01
N THR A 177 -18.38 -6.18 -5.08
CA THR A 177 -17.53 -5.87 -6.22
C THR A 177 -18.06 -6.51 -7.50
N LYS A 178 -18.49 -5.68 -8.46
CA LYS A 178 -18.41 -6.08 -9.88
C LYS A 178 -16.92 -6.12 -10.22
N LYS A 179 -16.30 -7.30 -10.10
CA LYS A 179 -14.90 -7.62 -10.50
C LYS A 179 -13.95 -6.42 -10.44
N GLY A 180 -13.58 -6.02 -9.22
CA GLY A 180 -12.55 -5.00 -9.02
C GLY A 180 -11.19 -5.45 -9.56
N VAL A 181 -10.32 -4.48 -9.87
CA VAL A 181 -8.97 -4.64 -10.44
C VAL A 181 -8.07 -5.57 -9.60
N PHE A 182 -8.37 -5.75 -8.31
CA PHE A 182 -7.60 -6.59 -7.36
C PHE A 182 -8.28 -7.91 -6.97
N ASP A 183 -9.56 -8.10 -7.32
CA ASP A 183 -10.31 -9.35 -7.09
C ASP A 183 -10.24 -10.27 -8.34
N GLY A 184 -9.31 -9.99 -9.25
CA GLY A 184 -9.09 -10.78 -10.45
C GLY A 184 -8.59 -12.18 -10.08
N TYR A 185 -9.48 -13.15 -10.07
CA TYR A 185 -9.12 -14.57 -10.01
C TYR A 185 -8.14 -14.87 -11.15
N ASN A 186 -6.89 -15.17 -10.80
CA ASN A 186 -5.90 -15.67 -11.74
C ASN A 186 -5.92 -17.19 -11.69
N PRO A 187 -6.43 -17.90 -12.72
CA PRO A 187 -6.54 -19.36 -12.70
C PRO A 187 -5.18 -20.07 -12.63
N ASN A 188 -4.08 -19.35 -12.89
CA ASN A 188 -2.72 -19.88 -12.84
C ASN A 188 -2.02 -19.60 -11.49
N LYS A 189 -2.71 -19.01 -10.50
CA LYS A 189 -2.18 -18.80 -9.16
C LYS A 189 -3.10 -19.41 -8.10
N LEU A 190 -2.49 -20.13 -7.16
CA LEU A 190 -3.18 -20.69 -5.99
C LEU A 190 -3.48 -19.64 -4.91
N SER A 191 -2.74 -18.52 -4.92
CA SER A 191 -2.91 -17.41 -3.98
C SER A 191 -2.56 -16.07 -4.64
N ASN A 192 -3.20 -15.00 -4.18
CA ASN A 192 -2.88 -13.62 -4.56
C ASN A 192 -1.79 -13.01 -3.65
N THR A 193 -1.30 -13.74 -2.64
CA THR A 193 -0.20 -13.28 -1.77
C THR A 193 1.13 -13.32 -2.51
N GLY A 194 1.89 -12.22 -2.46
CA GLY A 194 3.24 -12.12 -2.99
C GLY A 194 4.16 -11.31 -2.09
N TRP A 195 5.39 -11.80 -1.90
CA TRP A 195 6.44 -11.09 -1.19
C TRP A 195 7.06 -10.02 -2.10
N HIS A 196 7.15 -8.80 -1.61
CA HIS A 196 7.74 -7.68 -2.33
C HIS A 196 8.29 -6.64 -1.35
N SER A 197 9.10 -5.73 -1.88
CA SER A 197 9.34 -4.42 -1.29
C SER A 197 8.68 -3.40 -2.22
N ASP A 198 8.11 -2.35 -1.63
CA ASP A 198 7.37 -1.34 -2.39
C ASP A 198 8.28 -0.57 -3.34
N VAL A 199 7.78 -0.30 -4.55
CA VAL A 199 8.34 0.66 -5.52
C VAL A 199 9.83 0.45 -5.86
N THR A 200 10.32 -0.79 -5.84
CA THR A 200 11.75 -1.11 -6.10
C THR A 200 12.25 -0.79 -7.52
N TYR A 201 11.36 -0.45 -8.44
CA TYR A 201 11.72 -0.05 -9.81
C TYR A 201 12.11 1.44 -9.93
N GLU A 202 11.87 2.25 -8.89
CA GLU A 202 12.26 3.67 -8.90
C GLU A 202 13.66 3.90 -8.36
N GLN A 203 14.36 4.84 -8.98
CA GLN A 203 15.73 5.18 -8.60
C GLN A 203 15.70 6.22 -7.47
N GLY A 204 15.59 5.74 -6.22
CA GLY A 204 15.38 6.58 -5.04
C GLY A 204 16.64 7.01 -4.28
N LEU A 205 17.76 6.29 -4.40
CA LEU A 205 18.94 6.50 -3.53
C LEU A 205 20.21 6.65 -4.36
N HIS A 206 20.98 7.71 -4.10
CA HIS A 206 22.40 7.72 -4.45
C HIS A 206 23.10 6.76 -3.48
N ALA A 207 23.32 5.51 -3.90
CA ALA A 207 24.33 4.69 -3.24
C ALA A 207 25.66 5.46 -3.35
N GLY A 208 26.34 5.69 -2.23
CA GLY A 208 27.65 6.35 -2.22
C GLY A 208 28.62 5.71 -3.23
N PRO A 209 29.73 6.39 -3.56
CA PRO A 209 30.64 5.98 -4.63
C PRO A 209 31.22 4.59 -4.30
N GLY A 210 30.64 3.54 -4.87
CA GLY A 210 30.98 2.15 -4.57
C GLY A 210 29.91 1.12 -4.92
N GLY A 211 28.63 1.54 -5.07
CA GLY A 211 27.58 0.66 -5.58
C GLY A 211 27.49 0.71 -7.10
N GLY A 212 27.99 -0.33 -7.79
CA GLY A 212 27.92 -0.46 -9.24
C GLY A 212 26.48 -0.35 -9.74
N GLY A 213 26.16 0.76 -10.40
CA GLY A 213 24.86 1.00 -11.01
C GLY A 213 24.69 0.20 -12.30
N THR A 214 23.66 -0.65 -12.35
CA THR A 214 23.10 -1.11 -13.63
C THR A 214 22.24 0.01 -14.20
N THR A 215 22.77 0.70 -15.21
CA THR A 215 22.01 1.57 -16.10
C THR A 215 21.00 0.73 -16.87
N CYS A 216 19.70 0.99 -16.70
CA CYS A 216 18.68 0.50 -17.63
C CYS A 216 18.50 1.58 -18.70
N GLU A 217 19.24 1.46 -19.80
CA GLU A 217 18.90 2.14 -21.05
C GLU A 217 17.57 1.57 -21.56
N LYS A 218 16.56 2.43 -21.69
CA LYS A 218 15.39 2.11 -22.51
C LYS A 218 15.80 2.23 -23.98
N SER A 219 15.81 1.11 -24.68
CA SER A 219 15.58 1.05 -26.13
C SER A 219 14.12 0.69 -26.38
#